data_AF-A0A933LEG9-F1
#
_entry.id   AF-A0A933LEG9-F1
#
_cell.length_a   1.000
_cell.length_b   1.000
_cell.length_c   1.000
_cell.angle_alpha   90.00
_cell.angle_beta   90.00
_cell.angle_gamma   90.00
#
_symmetry.space_group_name_H-M   'P 1'
#
loop_
_entity.id
_entity.type
_entity.pdbx_description
1 polymer ?
#
loop_
_entity_poly.entity_id
_entity_poly.type
_entity_poly.pdbx_seq_one_letter_code
_entity_poly.pdbx_strand_id
1 'polypeptide(L)'
;MKGTGSKDVTQVSTYPLQERRNKVRAEDFARAGAPQLWDRIPDILVGREFKAFAAALHAAREAHGTMLWMMGAHVIKCGLGPLFIDLMERGFVSHLATNGAAPIHDLE
;
A
#
# COMPACT_ATOMS: atom_id res chain seq x y z
N MET A 1 5.03 35.12 -9.92
CA MET A 1 3.58 35.17 -9.69
C MET A 1 2.90 34.35 -10.79
N LYS A 2 2.32 33.19 -10.48
CA LYS A 2 1.56 32.38 -11.45
C LYS A 2 0.14 32.96 -11.54
N GLY A 3 -0.28 33.30 -12.76
CA GLY A 3 -1.51 34.04 -13.04
C GLY A 3 -2.78 33.31 -12.57
N THR A 4 -3.62 34.02 -11.82
CA THR A 4 -4.99 33.63 -11.51
C THR A 4 -5.89 34.00 -12.68
N GLY A 5 -5.89 33.17 -13.73
CA GLY A 5 -6.90 33.23 -14.78
C GLY A 5 -8.20 32.62 -14.25
N SER A 6 -9.23 33.44 -14.02
CA SER A 6 -10.58 32.97 -13.76
C SER A 6 -11.02 32.07 -14.92
N LYS A 7 -11.28 30.79 -14.66
CA LYS A 7 -11.80 29.88 -15.69
C LYS A 7 -13.28 30.19 -15.91
N ASP A 8 -13.66 30.43 -17.16
CA ASP A 8 -15.04 30.68 -17.57
C ASP A 8 -15.90 29.40 -17.43
N VAL A 9 -16.80 29.41 -16.45
CA VAL A 9 -17.68 28.28 -16.13
C VAL A 9 -18.78 28.05 -17.17
N THR A 10 -19.00 28.99 -18.10
CA THR A 10 -19.99 28.84 -19.17
C THR A 10 -19.59 27.82 -20.23
N GLN A 11 -18.31 27.41 -20.25
CA GLN A 11 -17.77 26.41 -21.19
C GLN A 11 -17.79 24.97 -20.66
N VAL A 12 -18.40 24.72 -19.50
CA VAL A 12 -18.51 23.36 -18.92
C VAL A 12 -19.67 22.61 -19.57
N SER A 13 -19.36 21.46 -20.18
CA SER A 13 -20.37 20.50 -20.67
C SER A 13 -20.69 19.47 -19.59
N THR A 14 -21.98 19.19 -19.39
CA THR A 14 -22.48 18.19 -18.43
C THR A 14 -23.05 16.99 -19.18
N TYR A 15 -23.13 15.85 -18.48
CA TYR A 15 -23.72 14.62 -19.01
C TYR A 15 -24.48 13.89 -17.89
N PRO A 16 -25.46 13.02 -18.21
CA PRO A 16 -26.22 12.27 -17.21
C PRO A 16 -25.31 11.39 -16.36
N LEU A 17 -25.52 11.41 -15.03
CA LEU A 17 -24.68 10.65 -14.10
C LEU A 17 -24.74 9.13 -14.36
N GLN A 18 -25.88 8.64 -14.87
CA GLN A 18 -26.12 7.23 -15.19
C GLN A 18 -25.20 6.71 -16.30
N GLU A 19 -24.74 7.59 -17.21
CA GLU A 19 -23.83 7.23 -18.29
C GLU A 19 -22.37 7.17 -17.84
N ARG A 20 -22.09 7.65 -16.61
CA ARG A 20 -20.74 7.67 -16.07
C ARG A 20 -20.23 6.26 -15.82
N ARG A 21 -19.20 5.87 -16.56
CA ARG A 21 -18.41 4.68 -16.23
C ARG A 21 -17.56 4.94 -14.98
N ASN A 22 -17.94 4.31 -13.88
CA ASN A 22 -17.20 4.38 -12.62
C ASN A 22 -16.20 3.23 -12.52
N LYS A 23 -15.00 3.51 -11.99
CA LYS A 23 -13.98 2.49 -11.70
C LYS A 23 -14.31 1.62 -10.48
N VAL A 24 -15.22 2.10 -9.64
CA VAL A 24 -15.61 1.50 -8.36
C VAL A 24 -17.12 1.58 -8.23
N ARG A 25 -17.73 0.57 -7.62
CA ARG A 25 -19.16 0.50 -7.30
C ARG A 25 -19.38 0.39 -5.78
N ALA A 26 -20.61 0.61 -5.34
CA ALA A 26 -20.93 0.58 -3.90
C ALA A 26 -20.71 -0.81 -3.29
N GLU A 27 -20.86 -1.87 -4.09
CA GLU A 27 -20.65 -3.25 -3.65
C GLU A 27 -19.17 -3.57 -3.36
N ASP A 28 -18.26 -2.75 -3.90
CA ASP A 28 -16.83 -2.90 -3.70
C ASP A 28 -16.34 -2.32 -2.36
N PHE A 29 -17.20 -1.59 -1.64
CA PHE A 29 -16.82 -0.90 -0.41
C PHE A 29 -16.56 -1.85 0.75
N ALA A 30 -15.76 -1.37 1.71
CA ALA A 30 -15.46 -2.10 2.93
C ALA A 30 -16.73 -2.40 3.74
N ARG A 31 -16.77 -3.57 4.38
CA ARG A 31 -17.88 -3.97 5.27
C ARG A 31 -17.49 -3.69 6.72
N ALA A 32 -18.21 -2.77 7.36
CA ALA A 32 -17.92 -2.32 8.73
C ALA A 32 -17.99 -3.44 9.80
N GLY A 33 -18.73 -4.51 9.55
CA GLY A 33 -18.95 -5.61 10.51
C GLY A 33 -17.99 -6.80 10.40
N ALA A 34 -16.97 -6.77 9.53
CA ALA A 34 -16.08 -7.92 9.41
C ALA A 34 -15.22 -8.11 10.67
N PRO A 35 -15.02 -9.35 11.15
CA PRO A 35 -14.35 -9.61 12.44
C PRO A 35 -12.85 -9.31 12.40
N GLN A 36 -12.19 -9.60 11.28
CA GLN A 36 -10.75 -9.38 11.12
C GLN A 36 -10.48 -8.14 10.29
N LEU A 37 -9.39 -7.43 10.60
CA LEU A 37 -8.97 -6.25 9.84
C LEU A 37 -8.75 -6.58 8.35
N TRP A 38 -8.18 -7.75 8.06
CA TRP A 38 -7.94 -8.21 6.69
C TRP A 38 -9.21 -8.25 5.84
N ASP A 39 -10.30 -8.73 6.44
CA ASP A 39 -11.61 -8.84 5.78
C ASP A 39 -12.27 -7.46 5.55
N ARG A 40 -11.81 -6.43 6.26
CA ARG A 40 -12.25 -5.03 6.07
C ARG A 40 -11.52 -4.32 4.94
N ILE A 41 -10.37 -4.82 4.50
CA ILE A 41 -9.65 -4.25 3.35
C ILE A 41 -10.46 -4.56 2.09
N PRO A 42 -10.99 -3.55 1.38
CA PRO A 42 -11.82 -3.79 0.20
C PRO A 42 -10.95 -4.26 -0.98
N ASP A 43 -11.50 -5.12 -1.83
CA ASP A 43 -10.78 -5.67 -2.99
C ASP A 43 -10.87 -4.76 -4.23
N ILE A 44 -10.45 -3.50 -4.03
CA ILE A 44 -10.40 -2.47 -5.06
C ILE A 44 -9.15 -1.61 -4.93
N LEU A 45 -8.65 -1.12 -6.06
CA LEU A 45 -7.49 -0.23 -6.14
C LEU A 45 -6.31 -0.77 -5.29
N VAL A 46 -5.73 0.06 -4.43
CA VAL A 46 -4.62 -0.32 -3.54
C VAL A 46 -4.98 -1.48 -2.60
N GLY A 47 -6.25 -1.63 -2.21
CA GLY A 47 -6.67 -2.75 -1.37
C GLY A 47 -6.51 -4.10 -2.09
N ARG A 48 -6.83 -4.16 -3.39
CA ARG A 48 -6.55 -5.32 -4.24
C ARG A 48 -5.06 -5.58 -4.38
N GLU A 49 -4.29 -4.53 -4.68
CA GLU A 49 -2.84 -4.63 -4.85
C GLU A 49 -2.16 -5.14 -3.57
N PHE A 50 -2.60 -4.66 -2.41
CA PHE A 50 -2.09 -5.08 -1.11
C PHE A 50 -2.40 -6.56 -0.82
N LYS A 51 -3.62 -7.03 -1.13
CA LYS A 51 -3.98 -8.44 -1.01
C LYS A 51 -3.16 -9.32 -1.95
N ALA A 52 -2.98 -8.89 -3.19
CA ALA A 52 -2.15 -9.59 -4.17
C ALA A 52 -0.67 -9.66 -3.72
N PHE A 53 -0.14 -8.56 -3.17
CA PHE A 53 1.20 -8.52 -2.60
C PHE A 53 1.38 -9.51 -1.45
N ALA A 54 0.44 -9.54 -0.50
CA ALA A 54 0.49 -10.50 0.61
C ALA A 54 0.43 -11.95 0.11
N ALA A 55 -0.44 -12.25 -0.86
CA ALA A 55 -0.51 -13.57 -1.48
C ALA A 55 0.81 -13.96 -2.17
N ALA A 56 1.46 -13.01 -2.86
CA ALA A 56 2.76 -13.23 -3.50
C ALA A 56 3.87 -13.50 -2.48
N LEU A 57 3.90 -12.79 -1.35
CA LEU A 57 4.85 -13.07 -0.25
C LEU A 57 4.67 -14.48 0.31
N HIS A 58 3.43 -14.90 0.55
CA HIS A 58 3.14 -16.26 0.99
C HIS A 58 3.61 -17.29 -0.04
N ALA A 59 3.26 -17.13 -1.31
CA ALA A 59 3.67 -18.04 -2.37
C ALA A 59 5.21 -18.13 -2.50
N ALA A 60 5.91 -17.00 -2.41
CA ALA A 60 7.37 -16.97 -2.42
C ALA A 60 7.96 -17.74 -1.24
N ARG A 61 7.40 -17.57 -0.03
CA ARG A 61 7.85 -18.29 1.16
C ARG A 61 7.65 -19.81 1.03
N GLU A 62 6.47 -20.26 0.60
CA GLU A 62 6.17 -21.68 0.41
C GLU A 62 7.05 -22.33 -0.67
N ALA A 63 7.47 -21.55 -1.68
CA ALA A 63 8.42 -21.98 -2.68
C ALA A 63 9.90 -21.89 -2.24
N HIS A 64 10.17 -21.55 -0.97
CA HIS A 64 11.51 -21.25 -0.45
C HIS A 64 12.27 -20.18 -1.27
N GLY A 65 11.53 -19.25 -1.86
CA GLY A 65 12.06 -18.15 -2.66
C GLY A 65 12.74 -17.08 -1.82
N THR A 66 13.73 -16.41 -2.41
CA THR A 66 14.43 -15.29 -1.77
C THR A 66 13.58 -14.02 -1.79
N MET A 67 13.39 -13.40 -0.63
CA MET A 67 12.68 -12.13 -0.47
C MET A 67 13.66 -11.02 -0.05
N LEU A 68 14.07 -10.20 -1.03
CA LEU A 68 14.89 -9.00 -0.81
C LEU A 68 13.99 -7.78 -0.59
N TRP A 69 14.14 -7.15 0.58
CA TRP A 69 13.43 -5.92 0.91
C TRP A 69 14.33 -4.71 0.75
N MET A 70 13.90 -3.75 -0.06
CA MET A 70 14.63 -2.50 -0.31
C MET A 70 13.89 -1.33 0.33
N MET A 71 14.53 -0.64 1.29
CA MET A 71 13.87 0.44 2.02
C MET A 71 14.82 1.57 2.46
N GLY A 72 14.27 2.76 2.67
CA GLY A 72 15.00 3.88 3.26
C GLY A 72 14.96 3.89 4.78
N ALA A 73 15.81 4.70 5.40
CA ALA A 73 15.97 4.78 6.86
C ALA A 73 14.70 5.20 7.64
N HIS A 74 13.72 5.83 7.01
CA HIS A 74 12.47 6.24 7.68
C HIS A 74 11.69 5.07 8.28
N VAL A 75 11.79 3.87 7.69
CA VAL A 75 11.12 2.69 8.21
C VAL A 75 11.65 2.37 9.62
N ILE A 76 12.98 2.33 9.76
CA ILE A 76 13.63 2.03 11.04
C ILE A 76 13.43 3.18 12.03
N LYS A 77 13.69 4.43 11.60
CA LYS A 77 13.52 5.63 12.44
C LYS A 77 12.12 5.77 13.03
N CYS A 78 11.08 5.32 12.33
CA CYS A 78 9.70 5.36 12.82
C CYS A 78 9.35 4.20 13.76
N GLY A 79 10.35 3.42 14.23
CA GLY A 79 10.17 2.34 15.19
C GLY A 79 9.60 1.05 14.59
N LEU A 80 9.70 0.85 13.26
CA LEU A 80 9.18 -0.35 12.61
C LEU A 80 10.17 -1.53 12.57
N GLY A 81 11.39 -1.35 13.11
CA GLY A 81 12.40 -2.40 13.21
C GLY A 81 11.88 -3.71 13.81
N PRO A 82 11.17 -3.71 14.95
CA PRO A 82 10.61 -4.93 15.54
C PRO A 82 9.66 -5.72 14.62
N LEU A 83 8.95 -5.03 13.73
CA LEU A 83 8.08 -5.71 12.76
C LEU A 83 8.89 -6.40 11.65
N PHE A 84 10.00 -5.80 11.23
CA PHE A 84 10.91 -6.46 10.30
C PHE A 84 11.60 -7.67 10.93
N ILE A 85 11.94 -7.60 12.22
CA ILE A 85 12.49 -8.73 12.98
C ILE A 85 11.48 -9.88 13.01
N ASP A 86 10.20 -9.62 13.37
CA ASP A 86 9.14 -10.64 13.31
C ASP A 86 9.02 -11.27 11.91
N LEU A 87 9.06 -10.45 10.86
CA LEU A 87 9.01 -10.94 9.48
C LEU A 87 10.25 -11.77 9.10
N MET A 88 11.44 -11.43 9.61
CA MET A 88 12.67 -12.22 9.44
C MET A 88 12.53 -13.58 10.11
N GLU A 89 12.09 -13.62 11.37
CA GLU A 89 11.89 -14.86 12.14
C GLU A 89 10.85 -15.78 11.49
N ARG A 90 9.81 -15.19 10.88
CA ARG A 90 8.74 -15.92 10.17
C ARG A 90 9.09 -16.28 8.72
N GLY A 91 10.31 -15.95 8.28
CA GLY A 91 10.84 -16.31 6.96
C GLY A 91 10.32 -15.46 5.79
N PHE A 92 9.79 -14.26 6.04
CA PHE A 92 9.31 -13.33 5.01
C PHE A 92 10.35 -12.29 4.56
N VAL A 93 11.50 -12.23 5.22
CA VAL A 93 12.64 -11.39 4.85
C VAL A 93 13.86 -12.28 4.75
N SER A 94 14.46 -12.37 3.57
CA SER A 94 15.72 -13.08 3.36
C SER A 94 16.92 -12.11 3.42
N HIS A 95 16.76 -10.93 2.84
CA HIS A 95 17.80 -9.91 2.77
C HIS A 95 17.19 -8.51 2.92
N LEU A 96 17.95 -7.59 3.52
CA LEU A 96 17.64 -6.17 3.58
C LEU A 96 18.66 -5.38 2.76
N ALA A 97 18.18 -4.47 1.91
CA ALA A 97 19.00 -3.47 1.24
C ALA A 97 18.50 -2.08 1.65
N THR A 98 19.37 -1.32 2.31
CA THR A 98 19.02 -0.01 2.85
C THR A 98 19.97 1.08 2.38
N ASN A 99 19.57 2.33 2.55
CA ASN A 99 20.52 3.44 2.47
C ASN A 99 21.42 3.48 3.74
N GLY A 100 22.47 4.31 3.70
CA GLY A 100 23.44 4.41 4.80
C GLY A 100 22.90 4.98 6.12
N ALA A 101 21.73 5.62 6.10
CA ALA A 101 21.12 6.19 7.30
C ALA A 101 20.32 5.16 8.13
N ALA A 102 19.90 4.04 7.53
CA ALA A 102 19.15 3.00 8.24
C ALA A 102 19.91 2.38 9.43
N PRO A 103 21.18 1.96 9.30
CA PRO A 103 21.93 1.42 10.45
C PRO A 103 22.20 2.47 11.54
N ILE A 104 22.25 3.76 11.19
CA ILE A 104 22.40 4.84 12.18
C ILE A 104 21.13 4.90 13.05
N HIS A 105 19.95 4.93 12.42
CA HIS A 105 18.67 4.96 13.14
C HIS A 105 18.28 3.63 13.80
N ASP A 106 18.93 2.52 13.46
CA ASP A 106 18.76 1.25 14.19
C ASP A 106 19.51 1.27 15.54
N LEU A 107 20.61 2.04 15.61
CA LEU A 107 21.40 2.24 16.82
C LEU A 107 20.82 3.33 17.75
N GLU A 108 20.25 4.38 17.16
CA GLU A 108 19.59 5.50 17.89
C GLU A 108 18.28 5.09 18.57
#